data_AF-A0A438FET5-F1
#
_entry.id   AF-A0A438FET5-F1
#
_cell.length_a   1.000
_cell.length_b   1.000
_cell.length_c   1.000
_cell.angle_alpha   90.00
_cell.angle_beta   90.00
_cell.angle_gamma   90.00
#
_symmetry.space_group_name_H-M   'P 1'
#
loop_
_entity.id
_entity.type
_entity.pdbx_description
1 polymer ?
#
loop_
_entity_poly.entity_id
_entity_poly.type
_entity_poly.pdbx_seq_one_letter_code
_entity_poly.pdbx_strand_id
1 'polypeptide(L)' 'MQTPYGGSEEYGDRLTVVKIDHDANPQLIEEYKVYGLPTLILFKNGQEVPESRREGAITKGKLKEYVDALLESISVA' A
#
# COMPACT_ATOMS: atom_id res chain seq x y z
N MET A 1 1.14 5.95 -17.84
CA MET A 1 -0.11 6.32 -17.14
C MET A 1 -0.72 5.05 -16.58
N GLN A 2 -0.54 4.78 -15.29
CA GLN A 2 -1.11 3.60 -14.64
C GLN A 2 -2.60 3.83 -14.38
N THR A 3 -3.44 2.90 -14.79
CA THR A 3 -4.89 2.93 -14.58
C THR A 3 -5.22 2.64 -13.10
N PRO A 4 -6.07 3.44 -12.43
CA PRO A 4 -6.55 3.10 -11.10
C PRO A 4 -7.46 1.86 -11.17
N TYR A 5 -7.12 0.83 -10.40
CA TYR A 5 -7.94 -0.37 -10.24
C TYR A 5 -9.16 -0.04 -9.36
N GLY A 6 -10.33 -0.60 -9.71
CA GLY A 6 -11.66 -0.36 -9.12
C GLY A 6 -11.89 -0.81 -7.67
N GLY A 7 -10.87 -0.69 -6.80
CA GLY A 7 -11.02 -0.68 -5.34
C GLY A 7 -10.83 0.71 -4.73
N SER A 8 -10.48 1.71 -5.54
CA SER A 8 -10.20 3.09 -5.12
C SER A 8 -11.47 3.93 -4.91
N GLU A 9 -12.61 3.56 -5.50
CA GLU A 9 -13.87 4.29 -5.36
C GLU A 9 -14.39 4.32 -3.90
N GLU A 10 -14.12 3.29 -3.09
CA GLU A 10 -14.58 3.24 -1.70
C GLU A 10 -13.83 4.22 -0.78
N TYR A 11 -12.61 4.63 -1.16
CA TYR A 11 -11.77 5.52 -0.34
C TYR A 11 -11.63 6.93 -0.91
N GLY A 12 -12.13 7.17 -2.12
CA GLY A 12 -12.12 8.49 -2.78
C GLY A 12 -10.73 9.14 -2.75
N ASP A 13 -10.69 10.43 -2.38
CA ASP A 13 -9.45 11.20 -2.29
C ASP A 13 -8.57 10.87 -1.06
N ARG A 14 -9.02 9.98 -0.18
CA ARG A 14 -8.33 9.66 1.08
C ARG A 14 -7.22 8.63 0.90
N LEU A 15 -7.24 7.87 -0.20
CA LEU A 15 -6.28 6.80 -0.45
C LEU A 15 -5.94 6.72 -1.94
N THR A 16 -4.66 6.84 -2.26
CA THR A 16 -4.15 6.54 -3.60
C THR A 16 -3.47 5.17 -3.59
N VAL A 17 -3.94 4.27 -4.44
CA VAL A 17 -3.34 2.94 -4.61
C VAL A 17 -2.51 2.95 -5.89
N VAL A 18 -1.21 2.68 -5.76
CA VAL A 18 -0.27 2.56 -6.87
C VAL A 18 0.25 1.14 -6.97
N LYS A 19 0.39 0.62 -8.19
CA LYS A 19 1.00 -0.69 -8.43
C LYS A 19 2.43 -0.46 -8.91
N ILE A 20 3.40 -1.02 -8.19
CA ILE A 20 4.78 -1.01 -8.65
C ILE A 20 5.11 -2.37 -9.25
N ASP A 21 5.70 -2.34 -10.44
CA ASP A 21 6.27 -3.51 -11.09
C ASP A 21 7.66 -3.77 -10.50
N HIS A 22 7.88 -4.97 -9.97
CA HIS A 22 9.13 -5.32 -9.27
C HIS A 22 10.32 -5.32 -10.23
N ASP A 23 10.18 -5.95 -11.39
CA ASP A 23 11.24 -6.12 -12.38
C ASP A 23 11.65 -4.78 -13.00
N ALA A 24 10.69 -3.87 -13.17
CA ALA A 24 10.95 -2.55 -13.74
C ALA A 24 11.57 -1.54 -12.76
N ASN A 25 11.59 -1.82 -11.45
CA ASN A 25 11.97 -0.84 -10.42
C ASN A 25 13.00 -1.37 -9.39
N PRO A 26 14.15 -1.94 -9.82
CA PRO A 26 15.10 -2.61 -8.92
C PRO A 26 15.66 -1.71 -7.80
N GLN A 27 15.81 -0.41 -8.05
CA GLN A 27 16.27 0.55 -7.03
C GLN A 27 15.27 0.68 -5.88
N LEU A 28 13.97 0.73 -6.19
CA LEU A 28 12.91 0.81 -5.18
C LEU A 28 12.85 -0.49 -4.35
N ILE A 29 13.06 -1.62 -5.01
CA ILE A 29 13.10 -2.92 -4.35
C ILE A 29 14.22 -3.00 -3.33
N GLU A 30 15.41 -2.48 -3.66
CA GLU A 30 16.53 -2.42 -2.73
C GLU A 30 16.29 -1.42 -1.59
N GLU A 31 15.81 -0.21 -1.91
CA GLU A 31 15.55 0.86 -0.94
C GLU A 31 14.54 0.42 0.13
N TYR A 32 13.41 -0.14 -0.29
CA TYR A 32 12.35 -0.62 0.59
C TYR A 32 12.50 -2.11 0.96
N LYS A 33 13.60 -2.76 0.55
CA LYS A 33 13.92 -4.16 0.85
C LYS A 33 12.80 -5.15 0.49
N VAL A 34 12.11 -4.95 -0.63
CA VAL A 34 10.91 -5.71 -1.03
C VAL A 34 11.28 -7.01 -1.73
N TYR A 35 11.56 -8.06 -0.95
CA TYR A 35 11.96 -9.36 -1.50
C TYR A 35 10.81 -10.38 -1.58
N GLY A 36 9.76 -10.21 -0.79
CA GLY A 36 8.53 -11.01 -0.89
C GLY A 36 7.50 -10.37 -1.81
N LEU A 37 6.82 -11.16 -2.64
CA LEU A 37 5.67 -10.71 -3.43
C LEU A 37 4.41 -11.50 -3.06
N PRO A 38 3.22 -10.87 -3.07
CA PRO A 38 2.99 -9.43 -3.13
C PRO A 38 3.41 -8.73 -1.82
N THR A 39 3.86 -7.47 -1.89
CA THR A 39 4.13 -6.62 -0.71
C THR A 39 3.31 -5.35 -0.78
N LEU A 40 2.77 -4.93 0.37
CA LEU A 40 2.03 -3.69 0.56
C LEU A 40 2.80 -2.82 1.56
N ILE A 41 2.90 -1.53 1.25
CA ILE A 41 3.52 -0.51 2.10
C ILE A 41 2.64 0.74 2.01
N LEU A 42 2.35 1.36 3.15
CA LEU A 42 1.60 2.60 3.19
C LEU A 42 2.53 3.80 3.41
N PHE A 43 2.28 4.86 2.65
CA PHE A 43 2.99 6.12 2.76
C PHE A 43 2.05 7.24 3.16
N LYS A 44 2.46 8.06 4.12
CA LYS A 44 1.78 9.32 4.51
C LYS A 44 2.80 10.45 4.42
N ASN A 45 2.46 11.53 3.71
CA ASN A 45 3.33 12.71 3.57
C ASN A 45 4.76 12.38 3.07
N GLY A 46 4.88 11.39 2.19
CA GLY A 46 6.17 10.95 1.66
C GLY A 46 7.01 10.09 2.61
N GLN A 47 6.46 9.70 3.78
CA GLN A 47 7.13 8.82 4.72
C GLN A 47 6.36 7.49 4.85
N GLU A 48 7.11 6.39 4.97
CA GLU A 48 6.53 5.08 5.29
C GLU A 48 5.85 5.13 6.67
N VAL A 49 4.63 4.62 6.74
CA VAL A 49 3.91 4.48 8.01
C VAL A 49 4.49 3.28 8.75
N PRO A 50 4.93 3.44 10.02
CA PRO A 50 5.44 2.34 10.83
C PRO A 50 4.45 1.16 10.86
N GLU A 51 4.96 -0.06 10.76
CA GLU A 51 4.17 -1.30 10.81
C GLU A 51 3.11 -1.47 9.70
N SER A 52 3.13 -0.59 8.68
CA SER A 52 2.23 -0.71 7.52
C SER A 52 2.72 -1.68 6.44
N ARG A 53 3.91 -2.24 6.61
CA ARG A 53 4.49 -3.19 5.68
C ARG A 53 3.88 -4.57 5.89
N ARG A 54 3.41 -5.17 4.81
CA ARG A 54 2.87 -6.52 4.80
C ARG A 54 3.32 -7.30 3.57
N GLU A 55 3.88 -8.47 3.81
CA GLU A 55 4.30 -9.40 2.76
C GLU A 55 3.32 -10.58 2.69
N GLY A 56 3.07 -11.07 1.48
CA GLY A 56 2.24 -12.23 1.22
C GLY A 56 0.81 -11.89 0.79
N ALA A 57 0.15 -12.91 0.22
CA ALA A 57 -1.19 -12.77 -0.33
C ALA A 57 -2.22 -12.44 0.77
N ILE A 58 -3.13 -11.53 0.45
CA ILE A 58 -4.21 -11.10 1.33
C ILE A 58 -5.52 -11.12 0.56
N THR A 59 -6.59 -11.57 1.21
CA THR A 59 -7.93 -11.55 0.61
C THR A 59 -8.47 -10.12 0.59
N LYS A 60 -9.38 -9.81 -0.34
CA LYS A 60 -10.00 -8.48 -0.45
C LYS A 60 -10.61 -7.99 0.88
N GLY A 61 -11.31 -8.87 1.60
CA GLY A 61 -11.90 -8.53 2.90
C GLY A 61 -10.86 -8.11 3.94
N LYS A 62 -9.81 -8.94 4.11
CA LYS A 62 -8.71 -8.62 5.03
C LYS A 62 -7.92 -7.38 4.62
N LEU A 63 -7.81 -7.12 3.31
CA LEU A 63 -7.18 -5.92 2.80
C LEU A 63 -7.97 -4.68 3.18
N LYS A 64 -9.30 -4.73 3.06
CA LYS A 64 -10.18 -3.65 3.48
C LYS A 64 -10.02 -3.36 4.97
N GLU A 65 -10.15 -4.38 5.82
CA GLU A 65 -9.97 -4.24 7.27
C GLU A 65 -8.59 -3.66 7.63
N TYR A 66 -7.54 -4.10 6.93
CA TYR A 66 -6.19 -3.62 7.14
C TYR A 66 -6.01 -2.15 6.76
N VAL A 67 -6.53 -1.75 5.60
CA VAL A 67 -6.49 -0.36 5.13
C VAL A 67 -7.31 0.54 6.04
N ASP A 68 -8.50 0.10 6.46
CA ASP A 68 -9.37 0.85 7.38
C ASP A 68 -8.64 1.12 8.70
N ALA A 69 -8.05 0.09 9.31
CA ALA A 69 -7.30 0.22 10.56
C ALA A 69 -6.10 1.18 10.45
N LEU A 70 -5.38 1.13 9.32
CA LEU A 70 -4.28 2.06 9.06
C LEU A 70 -4.79 3.50 8.91
N LEU A 71 -5.86 3.70 8.15
CA LEU A 71 -6.46 5.03 7.96
C LEU A 71 -6.99 5.61 9.27
N GLU A 72 -7.58 4.79 10.14
CA GLU A 72 -8.02 5.20 11.49
C GLU A 72 -6.82 5.60 12.35
N SER A 73 -5.79 4.74 12.43
CA SER A 73 -4.54 5.02 13.17
C SER A 73 -3.90 6.34 12.73
N ILE A 74 -3.93 6.61 11.43
CA ILE A 74 -3.32 7.78 10.82
C ILE A 74 -4.14 9.07 11.00
N SER A 75 -5.46 8.96 11.14
CA SER A 75 -6.38 10.10 11.25
C SER A 75 -6.51 10.65 12.68
N VAL A 76 -6.05 9.89 13.68
CA VAL A 76 -6.11 10.26 15.11
C VAL A 76 -4.84 11.01 15.56
N ALA A 77 -3.88 11.24 14.65
CA ALA A 77 -2.63 11.96 14.88
C ALA A 77 -2.64 13.38 14.28
#